data_AF-A0A151GLX0-F1
#
_entry.id   AF-A0A151GLX0-F1
#
_cell.length_a   1.000
_cell.length_b   1.000
_cell.length_c   1.000
_cell.angle_alpha   90.00
_cell.angle_beta   90.00
_cell.angle_gamma   90.00
#
_symmetry.space_group_name_H-M   'P 1'
#
loop_
_entity.id
_entity.type
_entity.pdbx_description
1 polymer ?
#
loop_
_entity_poly.entity_id
_entity_poly.type
_entity_poly.pdbx_seq_one_letter_code
_entity_poly.pdbx_strand_id
1 'polypeptide(L)'
;MEEAHDVAVASIAAQVKVFHEKQMPFRIYHGATNSTRRSQRRADNTIDTSQLKRILSIDVARRSALVEPNVAMDTLVRATLPHRLVPPVVMELPGITVGGGFSGTSGESSSFRYGAFDATIRSVEVVLADGRIEKASRTRQQDLLWGAASAFGTLGVVTLLEVELRPACRYVQLTYSLAVSAGDAVRQMREACGEEENDYVDAIVFSMDETVVCVGRLSDEPHEPGVKPLRFTRRHDPWFYVRARKVLGRLGKSGERAVVDTIPLEDYLFRYDRGGFWVGRYAFRYFLTPFNRVTRFALDRYMHARVMYRALHKSGLGDAYLVQDVGIPYDRVEEFQAWLDTSFGIYPLWLCPLRVRRDEPGSNHGLHSDFARPDAADLMNFGVWGPVRGNRREYVRQNRALEQKVQALGGKKWLYAHAYYTEDEFWAHYDKASYDGLRAKYGAGYLPSVYDKVKVDVEAEEAAIGATWKSRAKARIGAIWPLRGLYGFASAVAGSEYLLQKKQKKSSKQAQKEGMTKGTEMEVEAEKESERETEKMEKETEEEAAETTKAMENKSQTETQKDTETNERQKGHPETKANKANDPAGAEEA
;
A
#
# COMPACT_ATOMS: atom_id res chain seq x y z
N MET A 1 18.14 14.74 -0.25
CA MET A 1 16.85 13.99 -0.20
C MET A 1 16.88 12.79 -1.12
N GLU A 2 17.33 12.96 -2.37
CA GLU A 2 17.54 11.88 -3.35
C GLU A 2 18.50 10.78 -2.83
N GLU A 3 19.66 11.14 -2.27
CA GLU A 3 20.58 10.14 -1.69
C GLU A 3 19.93 9.26 -0.61
N ALA A 4 19.09 9.84 0.24
CA ALA A 4 18.36 9.09 1.28
C ALA A 4 17.18 8.29 0.71
N HIS A 5 16.72 8.58 -0.51
CA HIS A 5 15.79 7.75 -1.26
C HIS A 5 16.54 6.55 -1.85
N ASP A 6 17.64 6.79 -2.55
CA ASP A 6 18.44 5.76 -3.21
C ASP A 6 18.96 4.71 -2.22
N VAL A 7 19.43 5.14 -1.03
CA VAL A 7 19.84 4.21 0.05
C VAL A 7 18.69 3.32 0.51
N ALA A 8 17.49 3.88 0.66
CA ALA A 8 16.31 3.12 1.09
C ALA A 8 15.87 2.14 0.00
N VAL A 9 15.87 2.55 -1.27
CA VAL A 9 15.55 1.71 -2.42
C VAL A 9 16.55 0.59 -2.60
N ALA A 10 17.85 0.86 -2.45
CA ALA A 10 18.90 -0.17 -2.49
C ALA A 10 18.71 -1.22 -1.39
N SER A 11 18.32 -0.81 -0.17
CA SER A 11 17.99 -1.74 0.91
C SER A 11 16.77 -2.61 0.59
N ILE A 12 15.73 -2.02 -0.01
CA ILE A 12 14.53 -2.76 -0.45
C ILE A 12 14.91 -3.76 -1.55
N ALA A 13 15.68 -3.33 -2.55
CA ALA A 13 16.18 -4.17 -3.64
C ALA A 13 16.96 -5.38 -3.13
N ALA A 14 17.88 -5.17 -2.18
CA ALA A 14 18.64 -6.24 -1.56
C ALA A 14 17.74 -7.25 -0.84
N GLN A 15 16.74 -6.78 -0.09
CA GLN A 15 15.77 -7.66 0.57
C GLN A 15 14.93 -8.45 -0.42
N VAL A 16 14.40 -7.80 -1.47
CA VAL A 16 13.62 -8.46 -2.53
C VAL A 16 14.45 -9.53 -3.24
N LYS A 17 15.73 -9.27 -3.51
CA LYS A 17 16.65 -10.25 -4.08
C LYS A 17 16.77 -11.51 -3.22
N VAL A 18 16.84 -11.39 -1.88
CA VAL A 18 16.85 -12.54 -0.97
C VAL A 18 15.55 -13.35 -1.04
N PHE A 19 14.39 -12.68 -1.17
CA PHE A 19 13.11 -13.38 -1.37
C PHE A 19 13.07 -14.11 -2.71
N HIS A 20 13.57 -13.47 -3.78
CA HIS A 20 13.66 -14.05 -5.11
C HIS A 20 14.55 -15.29 -5.15
N GLU A 21 15.77 -15.23 -4.62
CA GLU A 21 16.71 -16.37 -4.57
C GLU A 21 16.11 -17.58 -3.84
N LYS A 22 15.26 -17.33 -2.84
CA LYS A 22 14.55 -18.37 -2.08
C LYS A 22 13.19 -18.75 -2.67
N GLN A 23 12.76 -18.09 -3.74
CA GLN A 23 11.40 -18.20 -4.30
C GLN A 23 10.31 -18.05 -3.23
N MET A 24 10.54 -17.17 -2.26
CA MET A 24 9.68 -16.99 -1.10
C MET A 24 8.75 -15.79 -1.32
N PRO A 25 7.41 -15.96 -1.27
CA PRO A 25 6.48 -14.86 -1.46
C PRO A 25 6.59 -13.84 -0.33
N PHE A 26 6.51 -12.56 -0.68
CA PHE A 26 6.42 -11.47 0.30
C PHE A 26 5.17 -10.60 0.10
N ARG A 27 4.87 -9.80 1.12
CA ARG A 27 3.87 -8.73 1.12
C ARG A 27 4.53 -7.38 1.35
N ILE A 28 3.84 -6.31 0.98
CA ILE A 28 4.33 -4.94 1.21
C ILE A 28 3.63 -4.36 2.43
N TYR A 29 4.40 -3.70 3.29
CA TYR A 29 3.91 -2.89 4.38
C TYR A 29 4.16 -1.40 4.09
N HIS A 30 3.08 -0.64 4.10
CA HIS A 30 3.07 0.78 3.75
C HIS A 30 2.78 1.69 4.97
N GLY A 31 2.65 1.13 6.18
CA GLY A 31 2.37 1.89 7.42
C GLY A 31 0.91 2.30 7.61
N ALA A 32 0.15 2.51 6.53
CA ALA A 32 -1.28 2.82 6.58
C ALA A 32 -2.08 2.02 5.52
N THR A 33 -3.41 1.98 5.70
CA THR A 33 -4.35 1.38 4.72
C THR A 33 -5.74 1.96 4.89
N ASN A 34 -6.40 2.23 3.76
CA ASN A 34 -7.84 2.50 3.67
C ASN A 34 -8.57 1.33 2.95
N SER A 35 -7.91 0.20 2.74
CA SER A 35 -8.54 -1.04 2.25
C SER A 35 -9.28 -1.73 3.40
N THR A 36 -10.48 -2.26 3.17
CA THR A 36 -11.23 -3.02 4.19
C THR A 36 -10.68 -4.42 4.41
N ARG A 37 -9.87 -4.92 3.46
CA ARG A 37 -9.28 -6.26 3.50
C ARG A 37 -8.37 -6.48 4.70
N ARG A 38 -8.39 -7.72 5.20
CA ARG A 38 -7.39 -8.20 6.16
C ARG A 38 -6.13 -8.63 5.43
N SER A 39 -4.97 -8.22 5.94
CA SER A 39 -3.68 -8.71 5.47
C SER A 39 -2.92 -9.33 6.63
N GLN A 40 -2.62 -10.63 6.52
CA GLN A 40 -1.72 -11.29 7.47
C GLN A 40 -0.28 -10.93 7.10
N ARG A 41 0.30 -9.97 7.80
CA ARG A 41 1.69 -9.55 7.64
C ARG A 41 2.53 -10.11 8.77
N ARG A 42 3.58 -10.83 8.44
CA ARG A 42 4.60 -11.32 9.36
C ARG A 42 5.94 -10.67 9.04
N ALA A 43 6.78 -10.49 10.04
CA ALA A 43 8.07 -9.84 9.83
C ALA A 43 8.98 -10.61 8.87
N ASP A 44 8.81 -11.93 8.75
CA ASP A 44 9.60 -12.83 7.90
C ASP A 44 9.16 -12.85 6.42
N ASN A 45 8.01 -12.25 6.09
CA ASN A 45 7.45 -12.24 4.73
C ASN A 45 6.99 -10.87 4.27
N THR A 46 7.54 -9.79 4.84
CA THR A 46 7.08 -8.43 4.59
C THR A 46 8.24 -7.49 4.27
N ILE A 47 8.12 -6.77 3.15
CA ILE A 47 8.98 -5.63 2.82
C ILE A 47 8.35 -4.36 3.40
N ASP A 48 9.06 -3.67 4.28
CA ASP A 48 8.63 -2.41 4.88
C ASP A 48 9.04 -1.22 3.99
N THR A 49 8.03 -0.51 3.49
CA THR A 49 8.20 0.73 2.69
C THR A 49 7.71 1.95 3.44
N SER A 50 7.23 1.83 4.69
CA SER A 50 6.54 2.88 5.44
C SER A 50 7.35 4.17 5.65
N GLN A 51 8.66 4.11 5.47
CA GLN A 51 9.54 5.28 5.53
C GLN A 51 9.63 6.05 4.20
N LEU A 52 9.21 5.46 3.07
CA LEU A 52 9.14 6.11 1.76
C LEU A 52 7.91 7.02 1.68
N LYS A 53 7.98 8.20 2.30
CA LYS A 53 6.88 9.17 2.48
C LYS A 53 7.26 10.63 2.18
N ARG A 54 8.30 10.85 1.39
CA ARG A 54 8.85 12.16 1.04
C ARG A 54 8.34 12.63 -0.32
N ILE A 55 8.14 13.94 -0.43
CA ILE A 55 8.03 14.64 -1.72
C ILE A 55 9.44 15.07 -2.06
N LEU A 56 10.02 14.52 -3.14
CA LEU A 56 11.40 14.79 -3.53
C LEU A 56 11.52 16.13 -4.27
N SER A 57 10.56 16.44 -5.15
CA SER A 57 10.53 17.69 -5.88
C SER A 57 9.12 18.05 -6.37
N ILE A 58 8.88 19.35 -6.60
CA ILE A 58 7.71 19.89 -7.30
C ILE A 58 8.25 20.77 -8.43
N ASP A 59 7.98 20.37 -9.67
CA ASP A 59 8.33 21.15 -10.86
C ASP A 59 7.11 21.94 -11.33
N VAL A 60 7.15 23.25 -11.11
CA VAL A 60 6.06 24.16 -11.48
C VAL A 60 5.94 24.33 -12.99
N ALA A 61 7.06 24.29 -13.72
CA ALA A 61 7.09 24.47 -15.16
C ALA A 61 6.52 23.24 -15.89
N ARG A 62 6.97 22.04 -15.48
CA ARG A 62 6.46 20.75 -16.00
C ARG A 62 5.12 20.36 -15.40
N ARG A 63 4.68 21.04 -14.33
CA ARG A 63 3.51 20.71 -13.52
C ARG A 63 3.53 19.24 -13.13
N SER A 64 4.58 18.81 -12.44
CA SER A 64 4.65 17.47 -11.84
C SER A 64 5.27 17.52 -10.44
N ALA A 65 4.98 16.48 -9.66
CA ALA A 65 5.63 16.23 -8.38
C ALA A 65 6.26 14.83 -8.39
N LEU A 66 7.51 14.74 -7.96
CA LEU A 66 8.20 13.46 -7.75
C LEU A 66 8.06 13.05 -6.29
N VAL A 67 7.38 11.93 -6.04
CA VAL A 67 6.92 11.55 -4.71
C VAL A 67 7.12 10.07 -4.42
N GLU A 68 7.45 9.78 -3.17
CA GLU A 68 7.49 8.42 -2.66
C GLU A 68 6.06 7.86 -2.42
N PRO A 69 5.86 6.53 -2.48
CA PRO A 69 4.54 5.89 -2.52
C PRO A 69 3.68 6.15 -1.29
N ASN A 70 4.26 6.42 -0.12
CA ASN A 70 3.51 6.63 1.12
C ASN A 70 3.25 8.11 1.45
N VAL A 71 3.50 9.03 0.49
CA VAL A 71 2.98 10.40 0.58
C VAL A 71 1.45 10.34 0.52
N ALA A 72 0.80 10.87 1.55
CA ALA A 72 -0.66 10.95 1.63
C ALA A 72 -1.22 12.15 0.84
N MET A 73 -2.47 12.06 0.40
CA MET A 73 -3.09 13.11 -0.44
C MET A 73 -3.16 14.47 0.25
N ASP A 74 -3.45 14.54 1.56
CA ASP A 74 -3.43 15.81 2.30
C ASP A 74 -2.05 16.47 2.29
N THR A 75 -0.99 15.65 2.34
CA THR A 75 0.39 16.10 2.33
C THR A 75 0.78 16.62 0.95
N LEU A 76 0.40 15.90 -0.11
CA LEU A 76 0.64 16.30 -1.50
C LEU A 76 -0.11 17.58 -1.86
N VAL A 77 -1.39 17.69 -1.53
CA VAL A 77 -2.20 18.90 -1.76
C VAL A 77 -1.60 20.09 -1.01
N ARG A 78 -1.27 19.95 0.28
CA ARG A 78 -0.67 21.03 1.06
C ARG A 78 0.68 21.51 0.51
N ALA A 79 1.47 20.61 -0.06
CA ALA A 79 2.77 20.96 -0.64
C ALA A 79 2.63 21.64 -2.02
N THR A 80 1.59 21.31 -2.80
CA THR A 80 1.41 21.81 -4.17
C THR A 80 0.59 23.10 -4.24
N LEU A 81 -0.35 23.32 -3.32
CA LEU A 81 -1.20 24.52 -3.26
C LEU A 81 -0.43 25.85 -3.21
N PRO A 82 0.70 26.00 -2.47
CA PRO A 82 1.51 27.22 -2.50
C PRO A 82 2.03 27.60 -3.89
N HIS A 83 2.16 26.61 -4.79
CA HIS A 83 2.55 26.81 -6.19
C HIS A 83 1.35 27.04 -7.12
N ARG A 84 0.14 27.19 -6.58
CA ARG A 84 -1.14 27.21 -7.33
C ARG A 84 -1.34 25.97 -8.20
N LEU A 85 -0.92 24.82 -7.68
CA LEU A 85 -1.05 23.53 -8.35
C LEU A 85 -1.77 22.52 -7.43
N VAL A 86 -2.40 21.53 -8.05
CA VAL A 86 -3.07 20.40 -7.39
C VAL A 86 -2.97 19.17 -8.30
N PRO A 87 -2.91 17.93 -7.77
CA PRO A 87 -3.07 16.74 -8.62
C PRO A 87 -4.40 16.78 -9.38
N PRO A 88 -4.47 16.29 -10.64
CA PRO A 88 -5.72 16.24 -11.39
C PRO A 88 -6.81 15.47 -10.65
N VAL A 89 -6.44 14.30 -10.12
CA VAL A 89 -7.31 13.40 -9.34
C VAL A 89 -6.82 13.37 -7.89
N VAL A 90 -7.71 13.69 -6.93
CA VAL A 90 -7.39 13.71 -5.49
C VAL A 90 -8.46 12.93 -4.72
N MET A 91 -8.14 11.69 -4.34
CA MET A 91 -9.07 10.84 -3.59
C MET A 91 -9.55 11.53 -2.30
N GLU A 92 -10.84 11.44 -2.02
CA GLU A 92 -11.51 12.34 -1.06
C GLU A 92 -11.19 12.05 0.41
N LEU A 93 -10.49 10.94 0.66
CA LEU A 93 -10.00 10.58 1.97
C LEU A 93 -8.52 10.96 2.08
N PRO A 94 -8.14 11.91 2.95
CA PRO A 94 -6.80 12.50 3.01
C PRO A 94 -5.68 11.50 3.32
N GLY A 95 -6.03 10.34 3.90
CA GLY A 95 -5.10 9.26 4.23
C GLY A 95 -4.72 8.32 3.11
N ILE A 96 -5.38 8.38 1.96
CA ILE A 96 -4.99 7.57 0.82
C ILE A 96 -3.63 8.08 0.32
N THR A 97 -2.70 7.16 0.06
CA THR A 97 -1.36 7.49 -0.41
C THR A 97 -1.28 7.44 -1.93
N VAL A 98 -0.30 8.13 -2.50
CA VAL A 98 -0.05 8.14 -3.96
C VAL A 98 0.15 6.71 -4.48
N GLY A 99 1.02 5.92 -3.85
CA GLY A 99 1.26 4.53 -4.25
C GLY A 99 0.04 3.62 -4.02
N GLY A 100 -0.75 3.90 -2.99
CA GLY A 100 -2.02 3.20 -2.73
C GLY A 100 -3.07 3.47 -3.81
N GLY A 101 -3.19 4.73 -4.26
CA GLY A 101 -4.06 5.11 -5.36
C GLY A 101 -3.65 4.46 -6.68
N PHE A 102 -2.36 4.49 -6.99
CA PHE A 102 -1.80 3.86 -8.19
C PHE A 102 -1.97 2.34 -8.19
N SER A 103 -1.71 1.69 -7.05
CA SER A 103 -1.75 0.22 -6.96
C SER A 103 -3.15 -0.37 -6.77
N GLY A 104 -4.16 0.45 -6.44
CA GLY A 104 -5.47 0.00 -5.96
C GLY A 104 -6.66 0.31 -6.86
N THR A 105 -6.45 0.96 -8.01
CA THR A 105 -7.45 1.74 -8.77
C THR A 105 -8.13 2.78 -7.89
N SER A 106 -8.16 4.04 -8.31
CA SER A 106 -8.82 5.08 -7.53
C SER A 106 -9.44 6.12 -8.44
N GLY A 107 -10.67 6.51 -8.14
CA GLY A 107 -11.38 7.56 -8.85
C GLY A 107 -12.20 8.40 -7.89
N GLU A 108 -12.52 9.60 -8.33
CA GLU A 108 -13.31 10.58 -7.58
C GLU A 108 -13.99 11.55 -8.57
N SER A 109 -14.67 12.55 -8.04
CA SER A 109 -15.46 13.53 -8.80
C SER A 109 -14.80 14.17 -10.05
N SER A 110 -13.46 14.28 -10.17
CA SER A 110 -12.82 14.77 -11.42
C SER A 110 -12.43 13.66 -12.41
N SER A 111 -12.58 12.39 -12.04
CA SER A 111 -12.14 11.23 -12.82
C SER A 111 -12.90 11.02 -14.12
N PHE A 112 -14.04 11.66 -14.33
CA PHE A 112 -14.69 11.70 -15.65
C PHE A 112 -13.82 12.41 -16.69
N ARG A 113 -13.00 13.37 -16.27
CA ARG A 113 -12.12 14.15 -17.15
C ARG A 113 -10.74 13.55 -17.23
N TYR A 114 -10.14 13.25 -16.07
CA TYR A 114 -8.73 12.85 -15.97
C TYR A 114 -8.51 11.34 -15.86
N GLY A 115 -9.59 10.56 -15.81
CA GLY A 115 -9.56 9.13 -15.60
C GLY A 115 -9.28 8.72 -14.15
N ALA A 116 -8.96 7.44 -13.95
CA ALA A 116 -8.50 6.95 -12.66
C ALA A 116 -7.12 7.53 -12.29
N PHE A 117 -6.75 7.47 -11.01
CA PHE A 117 -5.53 8.08 -10.49
C PHE A 117 -4.26 7.60 -11.22
N ASP A 118 -4.21 6.33 -11.63
CA ASP A 118 -3.09 5.78 -12.41
C ASP A 118 -2.90 6.47 -13.76
N ALA A 119 -3.97 6.97 -14.39
CA ALA A 119 -3.89 7.74 -15.62
C ALA A 119 -3.18 9.08 -15.43
N THR A 120 -3.06 9.59 -14.19
CA THR A 120 -2.36 10.85 -13.87
C THR A 120 -0.88 10.66 -13.52
N ILE A 121 -0.35 9.46 -13.70
CA ILE A 121 1.06 9.14 -13.41
C ILE A 121 1.88 9.15 -14.71
N ARG A 122 2.99 9.90 -14.72
CA ARG A 122 3.90 9.99 -15.89
C ARG A 122 4.91 8.87 -15.91
N SER A 123 5.47 8.57 -14.74
CA SER A 123 6.52 7.57 -14.57
C SER A 123 6.49 6.96 -13.18
N VAL A 124 7.04 5.74 -13.07
CA VAL A 124 7.24 5.01 -11.82
C VAL A 124 8.64 4.43 -11.76
N GLU A 125 9.17 4.34 -10.55
CA GLU A 125 10.30 3.49 -10.20
C GLU A 125 9.79 2.25 -9.46
N VAL A 126 10.28 1.08 -9.87
CA VAL A 126 9.87 -0.21 -9.33
C VAL A 126 11.09 -1.06 -9.04
N VAL A 127 11.17 -1.56 -7.80
CA VAL A 127 12.02 -2.71 -7.47
C VAL A 127 11.28 -3.96 -7.95
N LEU A 128 11.71 -4.52 -9.07
CA LEU A 128 11.14 -5.73 -9.66
C LEU A 128 11.26 -6.93 -8.74
N ALA A 129 10.52 -7.99 -9.05
CA ALA A 129 10.49 -9.22 -8.26
C ALA A 129 11.85 -9.92 -8.14
N ASP A 130 12.84 -9.63 -8.98
CA ASP A 130 14.20 -10.16 -8.88
C ASP A 130 15.19 -9.22 -8.13
N GLY A 131 14.70 -8.07 -7.68
CA GLY A 131 15.49 -7.04 -6.99
C GLY A 131 16.11 -5.98 -7.91
N ARG A 132 15.95 -6.06 -9.24
CA ARG A 132 16.37 -4.97 -10.14
C ARG A 132 15.53 -3.72 -9.92
N ILE A 133 16.15 -2.56 -10.04
CA ILE A 133 15.48 -1.26 -9.96
C ILE A 133 15.25 -0.78 -11.39
N GLU A 134 13.98 -0.65 -11.79
CA GLU A 134 13.59 -0.21 -13.14
C GLU A 134 12.78 1.08 -13.08
N LYS A 135 12.91 1.89 -14.14
CA LYS A 135 12.07 3.07 -14.36
C LYS A 135 11.20 2.84 -15.60
N ALA A 136 9.90 3.05 -15.41
CA ALA A 136 8.89 2.97 -16.46
C ALA A 136 8.16 4.31 -16.62
N SER A 137 7.73 4.62 -17.83
CA SER A 137 7.03 5.85 -18.17
C SER A 137 6.12 5.62 -19.38
N ARG A 138 5.31 6.62 -19.71
CA ARG A 138 4.45 6.58 -20.90
C ARG A 138 5.21 6.40 -22.24
N THR A 139 6.53 6.56 -22.25
CA THR A 139 7.36 6.38 -23.47
C THR A 139 8.45 5.31 -23.34
N ARG A 140 8.61 4.68 -22.16
CA ARG A 140 9.64 3.67 -21.90
C ARG A 140 9.10 2.60 -20.95
N GLN A 141 9.19 1.32 -21.34
CA GLN A 141 8.65 0.21 -20.56
C GLN A 141 7.18 0.45 -20.17
N GLN A 142 6.36 0.84 -21.16
CA GLN A 142 4.94 1.16 -20.98
C GLN A 142 4.18 -0.01 -20.35
N ASP A 143 4.53 -1.23 -20.74
CA ASP A 143 3.98 -2.46 -20.19
C ASP A 143 4.24 -2.63 -18.69
N LEU A 144 5.38 -2.16 -18.17
CA LEU A 144 5.66 -2.13 -16.74
C LEU A 144 4.86 -1.03 -16.03
N LEU A 145 4.74 0.17 -16.61
CA LEU A 145 3.94 1.27 -16.04
C LEU A 145 2.47 0.83 -15.89
N TRP A 146 1.84 0.44 -17.00
CA TRP A 146 0.44 0.04 -17.04
C TRP A 146 0.19 -1.31 -16.36
N GLY A 147 1.18 -2.20 -16.41
CA GLY A 147 1.16 -3.47 -15.71
C GLY A 147 1.25 -3.36 -14.19
N ALA A 148 1.93 -2.34 -13.66
CA ALA A 148 2.06 -2.09 -12.23
C ALA A 148 0.84 -1.34 -11.64
N ALA A 149 0.14 -0.56 -12.47
CA ALA A 149 -1.12 0.08 -12.09
C ALA A 149 -2.16 -0.98 -11.70
N SER A 150 -2.84 -0.76 -10.57
CA SER A 150 -3.87 -1.67 -10.04
C SER A 150 -3.39 -3.11 -9.77
N ALA A 151 -2.08 -3.33 -9.76
CA ALA A 151 -1.48 -4.66 -9.63
C ALA A 151 -1.23 -5.05 -8.17
N PHE A 152 -1.50 -4.18 -7.19
CA PHE A 152 -1.27 -4.46 -5.77
C PHE A 152 0.15 -4.98 -5.46
N GLY A 153 1.16 -4.51 -6.21
CA GLY A 153 2.56 -4.92 -6.08
C GLY A 153 2.83 -6.38 -6.49
N THR A 154 2.15 -6.90 -7.52
CA THR A 154 2.36 -8.27 -8.02
C THR A 154 3.49 -8.39 -9.04
N LEU A 155 4.07 -7.27 -9.47
CA LEU A 155 5.29 -7.22 -10.30
C LEU A 155 6.54 -6.79 -9.51
N GLY A 156 6.36 -6.22 -8.33
CA GLY A 156 7.44 -5.64 -7.54
C GLY A 156 6.94 -4.60 -6.53
N VAL A 157 7.88 -3.79 -6.02
CA VAL A 157 7.63 -2.71 -5.06
C VAL A 157 7.80 -1.37 -5.77
N VAL A 158 6.71 -0.61 -5.93
CA VAL A 158 6.78 0.78 -6.43
C VAL A 158 7.44 1.66 -5.37
N THR A 159 8.52 2.34 -5.72
CA THR A 159 9.34 3.15 -4.80
C THR A 159 9.25 4.65 -5.07
N LEU A 160 8.93 5.06 -6.30
CA LEU A 160 8.82 6.46 -6.69
C LEU A 160 7.77 6.65 -7.78
N LEU A 161 7.05 7.77 -7.76
CA LEU A 161 6.06 8.14 -8.77
C LEU A 161 6.22 9.60 -9.17
N GLU A 162 6.10 9.89 -10.47
CA GLU A 162 5.94 11.24 -10.99
C GLU A 162 4.45 11.51 -11.25
N VAL A 163 3.84 12.31 -10.39
CA VAL A 163 2.41 12.66 -10.42
C VAL A 163 2.22 13.95 -11.23
N GLU A 164 1.26 13.96 -12.14
CA GLU A 164 0.85 15.17 -12.86
C GLU A 164 0.22 16.18 -11.92
N LEU A 165 0.36 17.47 -12.23
CA LEU A 165 -0.30 18.57 -11.54
C LEU A 165 -1.05 19.44 -12.55
N ARG A 166 -2.10 20.09 -12.07
CA ARG A 166 -2.90 21.07 -12.82
C ARG A 166 -3.03 22.37 -12.04
N PRO A 167 -3.32 23.50 -12.71
CA PRO A 167 -3.62 24.76 -12.03
C PRO A 167 -4.72 24.59 -10.97
N ALA A 168 -4.49 25.19 -9.80
CA ALA A 168 -5.45 25.22 -8.70
C ALA A 168 -6.04 26.63 -8.56
N CYS A 169 -7.33 26.67 -8.23
CA CYS A 169 -8.04 27.89 -7.86
C CYS A 169 -8.33 27.91 -6.34
N ARG A 170 -8.76 29.07 -5.83
CA ARG A 170 -9.06 29.23 -4.39
C ARG A 170 -10.29 28.45 -3.95
N TYR A 171 -11.29 28.33 -4.82
CA TYR A 171 -12.59 27.76 -4.50
C TYR A 171 -13.05 26.75 -5.54
N VAL A 172 -13.99 25.92 -5.10
CA VAL A 172 -14.93 25.19 -5.95
C VAL A 172 -16.30 25.84 -5.76
N GLN A 173 -16.89 26.31 -6.85
CA GLN A 173 -18.29 26.68 -6.91
C GLN A 173 -19.08 25.41 -7.21
N LEU A 174 -19.81 24.91 -6.21
CA LEU A 174 -20.50 23.63 -6.26
C LEU A 174 -22.00 23.85 -6.42
N THR A 175 -22.52 23.48 -7.58
CA THR A 175 -23.93 23.52 -7.91
C THR A 175 -24.58 22.18 -7.59
N TYR A 176 -25.70 22.23 -6.88
CA TYR A 176 -26.55 21.09 -6.57
C TYR A 176 -27.84 21.16 -7.38
N SER A 177 -28.22 20.07 -8.05
CA SER A 177 -29.52 19.90 -8.68
C SER A 177 -30.19 18.61 -8.19
N LEU A 178 -31.52 18.53 -8.37
CA LEU A 178 -32.30 17.35 -8.06
C LEU A 178 -32.56 16.58 -9.36
N ALA A 179 -32.21 15.31 -9.37
CA ALA A 179 -32.67 14.35 -10.35
C ALA A 179 -33.76 13.47 -9.73
N VAL A 180 -34.86 13.30 -10.46
CA VAL A 180 -36.09 12.65 -9.97
C VAL A 180 -36.23 11.18 -10.34
N SER A 181 -35.19 10.60 -10.95
CA SER A 181 -35.06 9.17 -11.23
C SER A 181 -33.60 8.81 -11.50
N ALA A 182 -33.28 7.52 -11.55
CA ALA A 182 -31.95 7.05 -11.96
C ALA A 182 -31.59 7.49 -13.40
N GLY A 183 -32.54 7.42 -14.34
CA GLY A 183 -32.32 7.85 -15.72
C GLY A 183 -32.10 9.36 -15.85
N ASP A 184 -32.85 10.16 -15.10
CA ASP A 184 -32.64 11.60 -15.03
C ASP A 184 -31.27 11.95 -14.42
N ALA A 185 -30.84 11.23 -13.38
CA ALA A 185 -29.51 11.41 -12.80
C ALA A 185 -28.41 11.10 -13.81
N VAL A 186 -28.51 9.98 -14.53
CA VAL A 186 -27.57 9.61 -15.60
C VAL A 186 -27.49 10.69 -16.68
N ARG A 187 -28.64 11.18 -17.14
CA ARG A 187 -28.72 12.23 -18.16
C ARG A 187 -28.04 13.52 -17.68
N GLN A 188 -28.42 14.04 -16.52
CA GLN A 188 -27.82 15.27 -15.95
C GLN A 188 -26.31 15.12 -15.74
N MET A 189 -25.85 13.97 -15.23
CA MET A 189 -24.42 13.73 -14.99
C MET A 189 -23.64 13.61 -16.29
N ARG A 190 -24.19 12.96 -17.33
CA ARG A 190 -23.56 12.88 -18.66
C ARG A 190 -23.45 14.25 -19.32
N GLU A 191 -24.51 15.05 -19.28
CA GLU A 191 -24.51 16.44 -19.75
C GLU A 191 -23.40 17.21 -19.02
N ALA A 192 -23.37 17.16 -17.68
CA ALA A 192 -22.35 17.84 -16.88
C ALA A 192 -20.91 17.37 -17.18
N CYS A 193 -20.70 16.09 -17.52
CA CYS A 193 -19.38 15.58 -17.91
C CYS A 193 -18.91 16.10 -19.28
N GLY A 194 -19.85 16.49 -20.16
CA GLY A 194 -19.56 17.01 -21.51
C GLY A 194 -19.14 18.48 -21.53
N GLU A 195 -19.52 19.25 -20.52
CA GLU A 195 -19.17 20.68 -20.41
C GLU A 195 -17.71 20.87 -19.99
N GLU A 196 -16.95 21.68 -20.72
CA GLU A 196 -15.50 21.86 -20.47
C GLU A 196 -15.21 22.60 -19.16
N GLU A 197 -16.10 23.50 -18.73
CA GLU A 197 -15.92 24.32 -17.53
C GLU A 197 -16.18 23.55 -16.23
N ASN A 198 -16.75 22.35 -16.32
CA ASN A 198 -16.99 21.51 -15.16
C ASN A 198 -15.70 20.74 -14.81
N ASP A 199 -15.25 20.90 -13.57
CA ASP A 199 -14.06 20.25 -13.03
C ASP A 199 -14.38 18.98 -12.23
N TYR A 200 -15.59 18.92 -11.66
CA TYR A 200 -16.00 17.88 -10.75
C TYR A 200 -17.47 17.52 -10.96
N VAL A 201 -17.78 16.22 -10.98
CA VAL A 201 -19.16 15.69 -11.06
C VAL A 201 -19.27 14.47 -10.15
N ASP A 202 -20.18 14.51 -9.19
CA ASP A 202 -20.61 13.34 -8.40
C ASP A 202 -22.09 13.48 -8.02
N ALA A 203 -22.67 12.45 -7.40
CA ALA A 203 -24.02 12.53 -6.88
C ALA A 203 -24.23 11.69 -5.62
N ILE A 204 -25.27 12.03 -4.85
CA ILE A 204 -25.72 11.26 -3.69
C ILE A 204 -27.19 10.88 -3.91
N VAL A 205 -27.44 9.58 -3.99
CA VAL A 205 -28.79 9.01 -4.11
C VAL A 205 -29.37 8.83 -2.71
N PHE A 206 -30.51 9.45 -2.43
CA PHE A 206 -31.21 9.35 -1.14
C PHE A 206 -32.42 8.41 -1.19
N SER A 207 -33.03 8.26 -2.36
CA SER A 207 -34.08 7.29 -2.70
C SER A 207 -34.11 7.08 -4.22
N MET A 208 -34.96 6.19 -4.74
CA MET A 208 -35.10 5.96 -6.18
C MET A 208 -35.44 7.23 -6.99
N ASP A 209 -36.13 8.18 -6.36
CA ASP A 209 -36.64 9.40 -7.00
C ASP A 209 -35.94 10.67 -6.48
N GLU A 210 -34.91 10.53 -5.65
CA GLU A 210 -34.20 11.67 -5.06
C GLU A 210 -32.69 11.48 -5.15
N THR A 211 -32.10 11.98 -6.23
CA THR A 211 -30.65 12.05 -6.40
C THR A 211 -30.19 13.49 -6.42
N VAL A 212 -29.26 13.86 -5.53
CA VAL A 212 -28.63 15.18 -5.55
C VAL A 212 -27.37 15.10 -6.41
N VAL A 213 -27.43 15.67 -7.61
CA VAL A 213 -26.29 15.79 -8.52
C VAL A 213 -25.48 17.02 -8.10
N CYS A 214 -24.16 16.85 -8.02
CA CYS A 214 -23.21 17.85 -7.56
C CYS A 214 -22.20 18.14 -8.68
N VAL A 215 -22.17 19.38 -9.17
CA VAL A 215 -21.28 19.81 -10.25
C VAL A 215 -20.40 20.96 -9.76
N GLY A 216 -19.09 20.76 -9.76
CA GLY A 216 -18.10 21.70 -9.26
C GLY A 216 -17.31 22.38 -10.38
N ARG A 217 -17.09 23.68 -10.24
CA ARG A 217 -16.20 24.49 -11.10
C ARG A 217 -15.13 25.16 -10.26
N LEU A 218 -13.88 25.10 -10.68
CA LEU A 218 -12.78 25.83 -10.06
C LEU A 218 -12.94 27.33 -10.33
N SER A 219 -12.76 28.14 -9.28
CA SER A 219 -12.81 29.60 -9.40
C SER A 219 -11.96 30.27 -8.34
N ASP A 220 -11.32 31.39 -8.69
CA ASP A 220 -10.64 32.25 -7.72
C ASP A 220 -11.61 33.17 -6.97
N GLU A 221 -12.86 33.26 -7.44
CA GLU A 221 -13.90 34.12 -6.89
C GLU A 221 -15.05 33.29 -6.29
N PRO A 222 -15.73 33.80 -5.25
CA PRO A 222 -16.99 33.21 -4.81
C PRO A 222 -18.04 33.29 -5.93
N HIS A 223 -19.07 32.45 -5.86
CA HIS A 223 -20.15 32.47 -6.86
C HIS A 223 -20.96 33.76 -6.81
N GLU A 224 -21.02 34.41 -5.64
CA GLU A 224 -21.64 35.71 -5.42
C GLU A 224 -20.74 36.57 -4.52
N PRO A 225 -20.61 37.89 -4.79
CA PRO A 225 -19.85 38.79 -3.93
C PRO A 225 -20.34 38.79 -2.49
N GLY A 226 -19.40 38.72 -1.53
CA GLY A 226 -19.71 38.78 -0.09
C GLY A 226 -20.21 37.47 0.53
N VAL A 227 -20.46 36.42 -0.26
CA VAL A 227 -20.83 35.11 0.30
C VAL A 227 -19.65 34.51 1.07
N LYS A 228 -19.92 34.07 2.30
CA LYS A 228 -18.92 33.39 3.13
C LYS A 228 -18.71 31.96 2.63
N PRO A 229 -17.46 31.52 2.40
CA PRO A 229 -17.19 30.15 1.97
C PRO A 229 -17.70 29.12 2.98
N LEU A 230 -18.39 28.10 2.48
CA LEU A 230 -18.80 26.93 3.26
C LEU A 230 -17.61 25.98 3.41
N ARG A 231 -17.44 25.41 4.60
CA ARG A 231 -16.35 24.50 4.94
C ARG A 231 -16.89 23.20 5.47
N PHE A 232 -16.05 22.17 5.41
CA PHE A 232 -16.42 20.81 5.81
C PHE A 232 -15.42 20.19 6.78
N THR A 233 -14.17 20.64 6.77
CA THR A 233 -13.06 19.99 7.48
C THR A 233 -12.97 20.33 8.97
N ARG A 234 -13.60 21.43 9.42
CA ARG A 234 -13.51 21.84 10.83
C ARG A 234 -14.51 21.07 11.69
N ARG A 235 -14.16 20.94 12.97
CA ARG A 235 -14.98 20.26 13.98
C ARG A 235 -16.45 20.68 14.04
N HIS A 236 -16.73 21.97 13.88
CA HIS A 236 -18.09 22.54 13.98
C HIS A 236 -18.86 22.56 12.66
N ASP A 237 -18.20 22.23 11.55
CA ASP A 237 -18.78 22.23 10.21
C ASP A 237 -19.80 21.08 10.07
N PRO A 238 -20.78 21.19 9.16
CA PRO A 238 -21.58 20.03 8.76
C PRO A 238 -20.68 18.98 8.08
N TRP A 239 -21.08 17.71 8.13
CA TRP A 239 -20.52 16.73 7.18
C TRP A 239 -21.16 16.99 5.81
N PHE A 240 -20.41 16.77 4.73
CA PHE A 240 -20.89 17.09 3.37
C PHE A 240 -22.23 16.42 3.05
N TYR A 241 -22.41 15.14 3.38
CA TYR A 241 -23.67 14.43 3.12
C TYR A 241 -24.87 15.05 3.88
N VAL A 242 -24.64 15.63 5.07
CA VAL A 242 -25.68 16.31 5.86
C VAL A 242 -26.07 17.62 5.17
N ARG A 243 -25.09 18.33 4.59
CA ARG A 243 -25.36 19.51 3.75
C ARG A 243 -26.16 19.12 2.51
N ALA A 244 -25.75 18.10 1.77
CA ALA A 244 -26.46 17.63 0.58
C ALA A 244 -27.92 17.24 0.89
N ARG A 245 -28.17 16.55 2.01
CA ARG A 245 -29.55 16.25 2.46
C ARG A 245 -30.37 17.50 2.82
N LYS A 246 -29.74 18.53 3.39
CA LYS A 246 -30.41 19.81 3.64
C LYS A 246 -30.75 20.51 2.31
N VAL A 247 -29.88 20.42 1.32
CA VAL A 247 -30.11 20.96 -0.02
C VAL A 247 -31.25 20.22 -0.72
N LEU A 248 -31.30 18.88 -0.66
CA LEU A 248 -32.43 18.08 -1.15
C LEU A 248 -33.77 18.62 -0.63
N GLY A 249 -33.87 18.85 0.68
CA GLY A 249 -35.08 19.38 1.30
C GLY A 249 -35.44 20.81 0.85
N ARG A 250 -34.47 21.60 0.36
CA ARG A 250 -34.75 22.90 -0.27
C ARG A 250 -35.26 22.70 -1.68
N LEU A 251 -34.52 21.96 -2.52
CA LEU A 251 -34.88 21.71 -3.92
C LEU A 251 -36.29 21.12 -4.04
N GLY A 252 -36.65 20.15 -3.18
CA GLY A 252 -37.98 19.53 -3.19
C GLY A 252 -39.13 20.40 -2.64
N LYS A 253 -38.88 21.38 -1.76
CA LYS A 253 -39.93 22.19 -1.12
C LYS A 253 -40.11 23.58 -1.73
N SER A 254 -39.02 24.17 -2.22
CA SER A 254 -38.97 25.59 -2.61
C SER A 254 -39.11 25.81 -4.12
N GLY A 255 -39.04 24.74 -4.93
CA GLY A 255 -39.00 24.86 -6.39
C GLY A 255 -37.71 25.50 -6.92
N GLU A 256 -36.71 25.74 -6.07
CA GLU A 256 -35.36 26.14 -6.50
C GLU A 256 -34.80 25.09 -7.48
N ARG A 257 -34.39 25.52 -8.68
CA ARG A 257 -33.81 24.62 -9.69
C ARG A 257 -32.41 24.13 -9.31
N ALA A 258 -31.65 24.99 -8.62
CA ALA A 258 -30.29 24.70 -8.20
C ALA A 258 -29.92 25.49 -6.94
N VAL A 259 -28.99 24.94 -6.16
CA VAL A 259 -28.33 25.64 -5.03
C VAL A 259 -26.84 25.69 -5.31
N VAL A 260 -26.18 26.82 -5.07
CA VAL A 260 -24.73 26.95 -5.26
C VAL A 260 -24.05 27.23 -3.91
N ASP A 261 -22.96 26.51 -3.63
CA ASP A 261 -22.07 26.78 -2.50
C ASP A 261 -20.67 27.17 -3.01
N THR A 262 -20.05 28.18 -2.40
CA THR A 262 -18.61 28.45 -2.57
C THR A 262 -17.83 27.71 -1.48
N ILE A 263 -16.95 26.81 -1.86
CA ILE A 263 -16.20 25.94 -0.95
C ILE A 263 -14.70 26.15 -1.19
N PRO A 264 -13.85 26.39 -0.18
CA PRO A 264 -12.41 26.41 -0.38
C PRO A 264 -11.92 25.09 -1.00
N LEU A 265 -10.97 25.16 -1.94
CA LEU A 265 -10.55 23.98 -2.71
C LEU A 265 -10.18 22.78 -1.80
N GLU A 266 -9.32 22.97 -0.80
CA GLU A 266 -8.94 21.90 0.14
C GLU A 266 -10.15 21.32 0.91
N ASP A 267 -11.11 22.16 1.30
CA ASP A 267 -12.35 21.72 1.96
C ASP A 267 -13.23 20.89 1.02
N TYR A 268 -13.24 21.19 -0.29
CA TYR A 268 -13.97 20.41 -1.29
C TYR A 268 -13.30 19.06 -1.57
N LEU A 269 -11.97 19.04 -1.75
CA LEU A 269 -11.20 17.83 -2.03
C LEU A 269 -11.38 16.80 -0.91
N PHE A 270 -11.40 17.23 0.36
CA PHE A 270 -11.53 16.33 1.51
C PHE A 270 -12.93 16.37 2.17
N ARG A 271 -13.96 16.78 1.43
CA ARG A 271 -15.34 16.96 1.94
C ARG A 271 -15.95 15.71 2.58
N TYR A 272 -15.47 14.52 2.19
CA TYR A 272 -15.95 13.22 2.69
C TYR A 272 -15.11 12.61 3.82
N ASP A 273 -14.00 13.24 4.24
CA ASP A 273 -13.15 12.70 5.32
C ASP A 273 -13.92 12.52 6.63
N ARG A 274 -14.66 13.57 7.03
CA ARG A 274 -15.48 13.54 8.24
C ARG A 274 -16.73 12.69 8.02
N GLY A 275 -16.73 11.55 8.71
CA GLY A 275 -17.74 10.52 8.64
C GLY A 275 -17.42 9.41 7.66
N GLY A 276 -16.33 9.49 6.88
CA GLY A 276 -16.09 8.57 5.76
C GLY A 276 -17.33 8.50 4.87
N PHE A 277 -17.58 9.59 4.14
CA PHE A 277 -18.87 9.89 3.50
C PHE A 277 -20.01 10.04 4.54
N TRP A 278 -20.79 8.99 4.76
CA TRP A 278 -21.88 8.93 5.74
C TRP A 278 -21.78 7.71 6.67
N VAL A 279 -20.80 6.84 6.47
CA VAL A 279 -20.69 5.54 7.17
C VAL A 279 -20.54 5.74 8.67
N GLY A 280 -19.91 6.84 9.10
CA GLY A 280 -19.78 7.24 10.50
C GLY A 280 -21.12 7.35 11.22
N ARG A 281 -22.22 7.68 10.51
CA ARG A 281 -23.58 7.69 11.09
C ARG A 281 -23.97 6.33 11.67
N TYR A 282 -23.50 5.23 11.07
CA TYR A 282 -23.79 3.90 11.58
C TYR A 282 -23.08 3.62 12.91
N ALA A 283 -21.92 4.23 13.17
CA ALA A 283 -21.27 4.15 14.49
C ALA A 283 -22.12 4.84 15.56
N PHE A 284 -22.69 6.02 15.28
CA PHE A 284 -23.62 6.68 16.20
C PHE A 284 -24.84 5.79 16.50
N ARG A 285 -25.43 5.18 15.47
CA ARG A 285 -26.53 4.21 15.66
C ARG A 285 -26.11 3.00 16.48
N TYR A 286 -24.93 2.45 16.21
CA TYR A 286 -24.39 1.27 16.92
C TYR A 286 -24.22 1.54 18.42
N PHE A 287 -23.74 2.74 18.79
CA PHE A 287 -23.53 3.13 20.19
C PHE A 287 -24.72 3.88 20.81
N LEU A 288 -25.90 3.84 20.17
CA LEU A 288 -27.11 4.57 20.61
C LEU A 288 -26.85 6.07 20.90
N THR A 289 -25.87 6.64 20.22
CA THR A 289 -25.49 8.04 20.40
C THR A 289 -26.33 8.91 19.46
N PRO A 290 -27.02 9.96 19.95
CA PRO A 290 -27.79 10.84 19.09
C PRO A 290 -26.94 11.42 17.96
N PHE A 291 -27.43 11.43 16.72
CA PHE A 291 -26.69 11.99 15.58
C PHE A 291 -27.08 13.47 15.39
N ASN A 292 -26.45 14.38 16.13
CA ASN A 292 -26.72 15.81 16.09
C ASN A 292 -25.43 16.64 16.07
N ARG A 293 -25.53 17.97 16.01
CA ARG A 293 -24.35 18.86 15.93
C ARG A 293 -23.43 18.74 17.16
N VAL A 294 -24.00 18.57 18.36
CA VAL A 294 -23.25 18.52 19.62
C VAL A 294 -22.44 17.24 19.72
N THR A 295 -23.04 16.09 19.45
CA THR A 295 -22.35 14.79 19.52
C THR A 295 -21.34 14.63 18.38
N ARG A 296 -21.64 15.11 17.17
CA ARG A 296 -20.66 15.17 16.07
C ARG A 296 -19.47 16.04 16.42
N PHE A 297 -19.70 17.20 17.04
CA PHE A 297 -18.62 18.03 17.55
C PHE A 297 -17.82 17.27 18.60
N ALA A 298 -18.46 16.71 19.63
CA ALA A 298 -17.79 16.00 20.71
C ALA A 298 -16.91 14.84 20.20
N LEU A 299 -17.41 14.03 19.26
CA LEU A 299 -16.75 12.82 18.76
C LEU A 299 -15.89 13.02 17.51
N ASP A 300 -15.75 14.25 17.02
CA ASP A 300 -15.12 14.60 15.75
C ASP A 300 -13.75 13.94 15.51
N ARG A 301 -12.89 13.94 16.52
CA ARG A 301 -11.55 13.30 16.47
C ARG A 301 -11.61 11.84 15.99
N TYR A 302 -12.68 11.12 16.31
CA TYR A 302 -12.86 9.71 15.96
C TYR A 302 -13.58 9.50 14.63
N MET A 303 -14.14 10.57 14.06
CA MET A 303 -14.97 10.55 12.86
C MET A 303 -14.20 10.92 11.60
N HIS A 304 -12.88 11.09 11.67
CA HIS A 304 -12.03 11.18 10.47
C HIS A 304 -11.75 9.78 9.92
N ALA A 305 -11.70 9.63 8.60
CA ALA A 305 -11.61 8.32 7.95
C ALA A 305 -10.40 7.51 8.45
N ARG A 306 -9.21 8.14 8.58
CA ARG A 306 -7.99 7.50 9.11
C ARG A 306 -8.21 6.81 10.46
N VAL A 307 -9.02 7.39 11.34
CA VAL A 307 -9.30 6.84 12.68
C VAL A 307 -10.39 5.78 12.61
N MET A 308 -11.43 6.03 11.80
CA MET A 308 -12.52 5.08 11.60
C MET A 308 -12.04 3.74 11.03
N TYR A 309 -11.16 3.73 10.03
CA TYR A 309 -10.60 2.50 9.46
C TYR A 309 -9.84 1.68 10.51
N ARG A 310 -9.07 2.34 11.41
CA ARG A 310 -8.38 1.66 12.52
C ARG A 310 -9.37 0.98 13.46
N ALA A 311 -10.45 1.67 13.84
CA ALA A 311 -11.50 1.12 14.67
C ALA A 311 -12.25 -0.04 13.98
N LEU A 312 -12.51 0.09 12.69
CA LEU A 312 -13.20 -0.91 11.87
C LEU A 312 -12.41 -2.23 11.82
N HIS A 313 -11.12 -2.17 11.54
CA HIS A 313 -10.29 -3.38 11.49
C HIS A 313 -10.13 -4.05 12.86
N LYS A 314 -9.99 -3.27 13.94
CA LYS A 314 -9.86 -3.81 15.31
C LYS A 314 -11.14 -4.47 15.81
N SER A 315 -12.29 -3.86 15.55
CA SER A 315 -13.58 -4.43 15.91
C SER A 315 -13.96 -5.61 15.02
N GLY A 316 -13.45 -5.65 13.78
CA GLY A 316 -13.91 -6.58 12.74
C GLY A 316 -15.32 -6.26 12.24
N LEU A 317 -15.94 -5.16 12.67
CA LEU A 317 -17.31 -4.80 12.28
C LEU A 317 -17.48 -4.69 10.77
N GLY A 318 -16.40 -4.43 10.02
CA GLY A 318 -16.42 -4.43 8.55
C GLY A 318 -16.95 -5.74 7.93
N ASP A 319 -16.87 -6.87 8.63
CA ASP A 319 -17.39 -8.15 8.14
C ASP A 319 -18.93 -8.21 8.09
N ALA A 320 -19.62 -7.26 8.74
CA ALA A 320 -21.08 -7.18 8.86
C ALA A 320 -21.69 -6.01 8.07
N TYR A 321 -20.89 -5.37 7.22
CA TYR A 321 -21.33 -4.29 6.34
C TYR A 321 -21.06 -4.68 4.90
N LEU A 322 -21.95 -4.24 4.01
CA LEU A 322 -21.65 -4.17 2.60
C LEU A 322 -20.84 -2.89 2.41
N VAL A 323 -19.58 -3.03 2.01
CA VAL A 323 -18.69 -1.91 1.69
C VAL A 323 -18.05 -2.24 0.35
N GLN A 324 -18.68 -1.80 -0.72
CA GLN A 324 -18.30 -2.14 -2.09
C GLN A 324 -18.37 -0.90 -2.96
N ASP A 325 -17.38 -0.77 -3.84
CA ASP A 325 -17.42 0.19 -4.93
C ASP A 325 -17.32 -0.56 -6.25
N VAL A 326 -18.24 -0.24 -7.16
CA VAL A 326 -18.39 -0.96 -8.42
C VAL A 326 -18.71 0.01 -9.55
N GLY A 327 -18.02 -0.12 -10.68
CA GLY A 327 -18.30 0.59 -11.91
C GLY A 327 -19.33 -0.17 -12.75
N ILE A 328 -20.39 0.50 -13.18
CA ILE A 328 -21.47 -0.06 -13.99
C ILE A 328 -21.53 0.72 -15.32
N PRO A 329 -21.68 0.05 -16.49
CA PRO A 329 -21.93 0.74 -17.74
C PRO A 329 -23.16 1.64 -17.63
N TYR A 330 -23.06 2.86 -18.17
CA TYR A 330 -24.07 3.90 -17.98
C TYR A 330 -25.47 3.49 -18.43
N ASP A 331 -25.59 2.70 -19.50
CA ASP A 331 -26.84 2.17 -20.03
C ASP A 331 -27.50 1.12 -19.10
N ARG A 332 -26.77 0.62 -18.11
CA ARG A 332 -27.22 -0.36 -17.11
C ARG A 332 -27.39 0.23 -15.71
N VAL A 333 -27.17 1.54 -15.54
CA VAL A 333 -27.27 2.23 -14.24
C VAL A 333 -28.66 2.13 -13.63
N GLU A 334 -29.71 2.36 -14.43
CA GLU A 334 -31.10 2.32 -13.94
C GLU A 334 -31.47 0.91 -13.44
N GLU A 335 -31.12 -0.11 -14.23
CA GLU A 335 -31.34 -1.51 -13.86
C GLU A 335 -30.59 -1.89 -12.58
N PHE A 336 -29.33 -1.45 -12.45
CA PHE A 336 -28.52 -1.75 -11.28
C PHE A 336 -29.05 -1.06 -10.02
N GLN A 337 -29.42 0.21 -10.11
CA GLN A 337 -29.95 0.97 -8.97
C GLN A 337 -31.28 0.39 -8.48
N ALA A 338 -32.20 0.04 -9.40
CA ALA A 338 -33.45 -0.62 -9.04
C ALA A 338 -33.22 -1.98 -8.37
N TRP A 339 -32.22 -2.74 -8.84
CA TRP A 339 -31.82 -3.99 -8.22
C TRP A 339 -31.24 -3.79 -6.81
N LEU A 340 -30.39 -2.77 -6.60
CA LEU A 340 -29.84 -2.44 -5.28
C LEU A 340 -30.94 -2.05 -4.28
N ASP A 341 -31.92 -1.27 -4.74
CA ASP A 341 -33.07 -0.86 -3.93
C ASP A 341 -33.86 -2.08 -3.44
N THR A 342 -34.23 -2.97 -4.36
CA THR A 342 -35.00 -4.18 -4.04
C THR A 342 -34.20 -5.17 -3.19
N SER A 343 -32.91 -5.35 -3.49
CA SER A 343 -32.09 -6.40 -2.87
C SER A 343 -31.57 -6.00 -1.50
N PHE A 344 -31.22 -4.72 -1.30
CA PHE A 344 -30.54 -4.26 -0.09
C PHE A 344 -31.23 -3.08 0.60
N GLY A 345 -31.93 -2.22 -0.14
CA GLY A 345 -32.54 -1.00 0.42
C GLY A 345 -31.54 -0.08 1.12
N ILE A 346 -30.29 -0.06 0.64
CA ILE A 346 -29.21 0.72 1.25
C ILE A 346 -29.23 2.13 0.66
N TYR A 347 -29.42 3.11 1.54
CA TYR A 347 -29.24 4.53 1.23
C TYR A 347 -28.47 5.27 2.33
N PRO A 348 -27.72 6.32 1.97
CA PRO A 348 -27.52 6.79 0.59
C PRO A 348 -26.53 5.95 -0.23
N LEU A 349 -26.54 6.15 -1.55
CA LEU A 349 -25.54 5.63 -2.50
C LEU A 349 -24.71 6.79 -3.07
N TRP A 350 -23.44 6.53 -3.39
CA TRP A 350 -22.58 7.51 -4.07
C TRP A 350 -22.50 7.18 -5.56
N LEU A 351 -22.72 8.15 -6.44
CA LEU A 351 -22.49 8.01 -7.87
C LEU A 351 -21.30 8.85 -8.29
N CYS A 352 -20.38 8.26 -9.05
CA CYS A 352 -19.24 8.98 -9.60
C CYS A 352 -18.95 8.54 -11.04
N PRO A 353 -19.09 9.44 -12.03
CA PRO A 353 -18.63 9.24 -13.40
C PRO A 353 -17.14 8.92 -13.45
N LEU A 354 -16.76 7.80 -14.04
CA LEU A 354 -15.37 7.38 -14.19
C LEU A 354 -15.05 7.13 -15.65
N ARG A 355 -14.09 7.91 -16.16
CA ARG A 355 -13.48 7.63 -17.45
C ARG A 355 -12.41 6.56 -17.27
N VAL A 356 -12.74 5.31 -17.58
CA VAL A 356 -11.79 4.20 -17.42
C VAL A 356 -10.98 3.92 -18.69
N ARG A 357 -11.46 4.42 -19.84
CA ARG A 357 -10.81 4.21 -21.14
C ARG A 357 -9.38 4.76 -21.15
N ARG A 358 -8.46 3.94 -21.65
CA ARG A 358 -7.04 4.27 -21.81
C ARG A 358 -6.75 4.48 -23.30
N ASP A 359 -6.69 5.75 -23.70
CA ASP A 359 -6.51 6.14 -25.10
C ASP A 359 -5.02 6.17 -25.52
N GLU A 360 -4.10 6.01 -24.57
CA GLU A 360 -2.67 6.12 -24.85
C GLU A 360 -2.10 4.88 -25.56
N PRO A 361 -1.17 5.05 -26.52
CA PRO A 361 -0.47 3.93 -27.14
C PRO A 361 0.25 3.05 -26.10
N GLY A 362 0.09 1.73 -26.22
CA GLY A 362 0.71 0.76 -25.34
C GLY A 362 0.14 0.72 -23.92
N SER A 363 -1.10 1.20 -23.73
CA SER A 363 -1.81 1.13 -22.43
C SER A 363 -2.59 -0.18 -22.21
N ASN A 364 -2.53 -1.10 -23.16
CA ASN A 364 -3.22 -2.39 -23.22
C ASN A 364 -2.52 -3.50 -22.41
N HIS A 365 -2.07 -3.19 -21.20
CA HIS A 365 -1.29 -4.10 -20.34
C HIS A 365 -1.85 -4.20 -18.93
N GLY A 366 -1.55 -5.33 -18.27
CA GLY A 366 -1.89 -5.57 -16.87
C GLY A 366 -3.30 -6.07 -16.65
N LEU A 367 -3.78 -5.94 -15.40
CA LEU A 367 -5.08 -6.43 -14.96
C LEU A 367 -6.26 -5.82 -15.74
N HIS A 368 -6.08 -4.58 -16.20
CA HIS A 368 -7.07 -3.75 -16.89
C HIS A 368 -6.64 -3.42 -18.33
N SER A 369 -5.98 -4.36 -19.03
CA SER A 369 -5.62 -4.19 -20.45
C SER A 369 -6.83 -3.91 -21.33
N ASP A 370 -8.01 -4.40 -20.93
CA ASP A 370 -9.27 -4.24 -21.64
C ASP A 370 -9.78 -2.79 -21.68
N PHE A 371 -9.31 -1.93 -20.77
CA PHE A 371 -9.62 -0.51 -20.81
C PHE A 371 -9.00 0.23 -22.00
N ALA A 372 -8.00 -0.35 -22.66
CA ALA A 372 -7.42 0.19 -23.88
C ALA A 372 -8.15 -0.27 -25.16
N ARG A 373 -9.22 -1.06 -25.04
CA ARG A 373 -10.01 -1.47 -26.21
C ARG A 373 -10.78 -0.27 -26.77
N PRO A 374 -10.95 -0.16 -28.10
CA PRO A 374 -11.71 0.93 -28.72
C PRO A 374 -13.18 1.00 -28.26
N ASP A 375 -13.76 -0.13 -27.87
CA ASP A 375 -15.14 -0.27 -27.39
C ASP A 375 -15.28 -0.19 -25.87
N ALA A 376 -14.20 0.13 -25.13
CA ALA A 376 -14.24 0.24 -23.68
C ALA A 376 -15.17 1.39 -23.25
N ALA A 377 -16.23 1.04 -22.52
CA ALA A 377 -17.20 1.99 -22.01
C ALA A 377 -16.72 2.63 -20.71
N ASP A 378 -16.96 3.93 -20.57
CA ASP A 378 -16.87 4.61 -19.28
C ASP A 378 -17.91 4.04 -18.30
N LEU A 379 -17.61 4.15 -17.01
CA LEU A 379 -18.39 3.50 -15.97
C LEU A 379 -18.94 4.52 -14.98
N MET A 380 -20.16 4.32 -14.51
CA MET A 380 -20.69 4.99 -13.33
C MET A 380 -20.30 4.18 -12.10
N ASN A 381 -19.45 4.73 -11.24
CA ASN A 381 -19.16 4.12 -9.96
C ASN A 381 -20.34 4.24 -8.99
N PHE A 382 -20.64 3.15 -8.29
CA PHE A 382 -21.55 3.09 -7.17
C PHE A 382 -20.78 2.82 -5.88
N GLY A 383 -20.78 3.76 -4.94
CA GLY A 383 -20.39 3.52 -3.55
C GLY A 383 -21.56 2.93 -2.77
N VAL A 384 -21.51 1.62 -2.51
CA VAL A 384 -22.53 0.87 -1.77
C VAL A 384 -22.02 0.58 -0.37
N TRP A 385 -22.36 1.46 0.58
CA TRP A 385 -21.88 1.39 1.96
C TRP A 385 -23.02 1.37 2.97
N GLY A 386 -23.29 0.22 3.56
CA GLY A 386 -24.38 0.09 4.52
C GLY A 386 -24.40 -1.21 5.30
N PRO A 387 -25.12 -1.23 6.44
CA PRO A 387 -25.35 -2.44 7.19
C PRO A 387 -26.29 -3.36 6.41
N VAL A 388 -26.01 -4.65 6.45
CA VAL A 388 -26.88 -5.68 5.89
C VAL A 388 -27.44 -6.60 6.98
N ARG A 389 -28.54 -7.29 6.68
CA ARG A 389 -29.21 -8.18 7.62
C ARG A 389 -28.66 -9.61 7.51
N GLY A 390 -28.65 -10.33 8.64
CA GLY A 390 -28.30 -11.74 8.68
C GLY A 390 -27.05 -12.05 9.51
N ASN A 391 -26.44 -13.19 9.21
CA ASN A 391 -25.21 -13.69 9.85
C ASN A 391 -24.06 -13.73 8.82
N ARG A 392 -22.87 -14.22 9.21
CA ARG A 392 -21.69 -14.24 8.32
C ARG A 392 -21.95 -14.90 6.97
N ARG A 393 -22.67 -16.02 6.91
CA ARG A 393 -22.99 -16.71 5.65
C ARG A 393 -23.92 -15.89 4.77
N GLU A 394 -24.89 -15.22 5.38
CA GLU A 394 -25.79 -14.31 4.66
C GLU A 394 -25.03 -13.09 4.11
N TYR A 395 -24.09 -12.53 4.87
CA TYR A 395 -23.24 -11.43 4.40
C TYR A 395 -22.39 -11.84 3.20
N VAL A 396 -21.81 -13.04 3.23
CA VAL A 396 -21.05 -13.59 2.10
C VAL A 396 -21.96 -13.77 0.88
N ARG A 397 -23.16 -14.36 1.05
CA ARG A 397 -24.14 -14.52 -0.03
C ARG A 397 -24.52 -13.19 -0.68
N GLN A 398 -24.81 -12.17 0.12
CA GLN A 398 -25.19 -10.85 -0.37
C GLN A 398 -24.04 -10.15 -1.12
N ASN A 399 -22.80 -10.26 -0.63
CA ASN A 399 -21.64 -9.75 -1.37
C ASN A 399 -21.46 -10.48 -2.70
N ARG A 400 -21.59 -11.81 -2.71
CA ARG A 400 -21.52 -12.62 -3.94
C ARG A 400 -22.64 -12.27 -4.92
N ALA A 401 -23.85 -12.01 -4.44
CA ALA A 401 -24.97 -11.58 -5.29
C ALA A 401 -24.69 -10.23 -5.97
N LEU A 402 -24.09 -9.28 -5.24
CA LEU A 402 -23.65 -8.00 -5.81
C LEU A 402 -22.56 -8.21 -6.87
N GLU A 403 -21.55 -9.03 -6.55
CA GLU A 403 -20.46 -9.39 -7.47
C GLU A 403 -20.97 -10.03 -8.77
N GLN A 404 -21.93 -10.95 -8.67
CA GLN A 404 -22.57 -11.60 -9.82
C GLN A 404 -23.42 -10.62 -10.63
N LYS A 405 -24.17 -9.73 -9.96
CA LYS A 405 -24.96 -8.71 -10.67
C LYS A 405 -24.05 -7.77 -11.46
N VAL A 406 -22.95 -7.30 -10.86
CA VAL A 406 -21.96 -6.45 -11.55
C VAL A 406 -21.41 -7.17 -12.78
N GLN A 407 -21.08 -8.46 -12.67
CA GLN A 407 -20.63 -9.27 -13.80
C GLN A 407 -21.67 -9.38 -14.91
N ALA A 408 -22.91 -9.69 -14.56
CA ALA A 408 -24.00 -9.82 -15.52
C ALA A 408 -24.28 -8.53 -16.30
N LEU A 409 -23.93 -7.37 -15.73
CA LEU A 409 -24.05 -6.07 -16.36
C LEU A 409 -22.80 -5.62 -17.13
N GLY A 410 -21.73 -6.42 -17.15
CA GLY A 410 -20.45 -6.02 -17.75
C GLY A 410 -19.71 -4.94 -16.95
N GLY A 411 -20.01 -4.81 -15.66
CA GLY A 411 -19.35 -3.87 -14.77
C GLY A 411 -18.01 -4.37 -14.22
N LYS A 412 -17.38 -3.53 -13.42
CA LYS A 412 -16.10 -3.81 -12.74
C LYS A 412 -16.23 -3.55 -11.25
N LYS A 413 -15.48 -4.28 -10.44
CA LYS A 413 -15.41 -4.07 -8.99
C LYS A 413 -14.03 -3.55 -8.60
N TRP A 414 -13.98 -2.55 -7.71
CA TRP A 414 -12.71 -2.02 -7.21
C TRP A 414 -12.19 -2.86 -6.04
N LEU A 415 -10.95 -3.32 -6.16
CA LEU A 415 -10.38 -4.39 -5.32
C LEU A 415 -9.78 -3.90 -3.99
N TYR A 416 -10.08 -2.67 -3.58
CA TYR A 416 -9.77 -2.20 -2.21
C TYR A 416 -10.64 -2.89 -1.15
N ALA A 417 -11.85 -3.31 -1.54
CA ALA A 417 -12.81 -4.02 -0.71
C ALA A 417 -12.58 -5.54 -0.68
N HIS A 418 -13.32 -6.25 0.17
CA HIS A 418 -13.32 -7.71 0.20
C HIS A 418 -13.85 -8.29 -1.12
N ALA A 419 -13.14 -9.24 -1.71
CA ALA A 419 -13.58 -10.00 -2.88
C ALA A 419 -13.98 -11.44 -2.48
N TYR A 420 -15.20 -11.85 -2.85
CA TYR A 420 -15.77 -13.16 -2.53
C TYR A 420 -15.94 -14.06 -3.76
N TYR A 421 -15.47 -13.62 -4.92
CA TYR A 421 -15.36 -14.42 -6.14
C TYR A 421 -14.62 -15.74 -5.90
N THR A 422 -15.03 -16.80 -6.60
CA THR A 422 -14.10 -17.91 -6.88
C THR A 422 -12.98 -17.43 -7.80
N GLU A 423 -11.93 -18.23 -7.95
CA GLU A 423 -10.81 -17.87 -8.82
C GLU A 423 -11.24 -17.75 -10.29
N ASP A 424 -12.04 -18.70 -10.77
CA ASP A 424 -12.57 -18.69 -12.14
C ASP A 424 -13.50 -17.50 -12.37
N GLU A 425 -14.38 -17.20 -11.40
CA GLU A 425 -15.23 -16.00 -11.46
C GLU A 425 -14.38 -14.74 -11.54
N PHE A 426 -13.32 -14.63 -10.72
CA PHE A 426 -12.43 -13.48 -10.71
C PHE A 426 -11.73 -13.30 -12.06
N TRP A 427 -11.09 -14.34 -12.59
CA TRP A 427 -10.35 -14.24 -13.85
C TRP A 427 -11.25 -14.13 -15.09
N ALA A 428 -12.54 -14.45 -14.99
CA ALA A 428 -13.50 -14.10 -16.04
C ALA A 428 -13.73 -12.58 -16.17
N HIS A 429 -13.39 -11.78 -15.14
CA HIS A 429 -13.50 -10.31 -15.18
C HIS A 429 -12.26 -9.60 -15.68
N TYR A 430 -11.09 -10.23 -15.65
CA TYR A 430 -9.80 -9.57 -15.88
C TYR A 430 -9.00 -10.32 -16.94
N ASP A 431 -8.14 -9.61 -17.65
CA ASP A 431 -7.27 -10.23 -18.65
C ASP A 431 -6.13 -10.98 -17.98
N LYS A 432 -6.40 -12.23 -17.60
CA LYS A 432 -5.44 -13.13 -16.96
C LYS A 432 -4.20 -13.35 -17.85
N ALA A 433 -4.37 -13.41 -19.17
CA ALA A 433 -3.28 -13.70 -20.09
C ALA A 433 -2.28 -12.55 -20.15
N SER A 434 -2.75 -11.31 -20.31
CA SER A 434 -1.90 -10.11 -20.25
C SER A 434 -1.21 -9.98 -18.89
N TYR A 435 -1.97 -10.20 -17.81
CA TYR A 435 -1.48 -10.15 -16.43
C TYR A 435 -0.37 -11.18 -16.15
N ASP A 436 -0.59 -12.45 -16.47
CA ASP A 436 0.39 -13.52 -16.22
C ASP A 436 1.61 -13.41 -17.15
N GLY A 437 1.42 -12.95 -18.39
CA GLY A 437 2.51 -12.68 -19.32
C GLY A 437 3.52 -11.68 -18.77
N LEU A 438 3.05 -10.60 -18.13
CA LEU A 438 3.92 -9.63 -17.46
C LEU A 438 4.63 -10.23 -16.24
N ARG A 439 3.91 -11.02 -15.44
CA ARG A 439 4.52 -11.68 -14.28
C ARG A 439 5.61 -12.66 -14.69
N ALA A 440 5.44 -13.38 -15.79
CA ALA A 440 6.49 -14.21 -16.35
C ALA A 440 7.67 -13.36 -16.85
N LYS A 441 7.39 -12.32 -17.64
CA LYS A 441 8.42 -11.40 -18.18
C LYS A 441 9.30 -10.78 -17.09
N TYR A 442 8.71 -10.39 -15.96
CA TYR A 442 9.42 -9.72 -14.86
C TYR A 442 9.79 -10.65 -13.69
N GLY A 443 9.75 -11.98 -13.88
CA GLY A 443 10.20 -12.94 -12.85
C GLY A 443 9.34 -12.96 -11.58
N ALA A 444 8.10 -12.50 -11.66
CA ALA A 444 7.20 -12.29 -10.52
C ALA A 444 6.28 -13.48 -10.22
N GLY A 445 6.51 -14.64 -10.86
CA GLY A 445 5.67 -15.84 -10.72
C GLY A 445 5.52 -16.34 -9.28
N TYR A 446 6.56 -16.20 -8.46
CA TYR A 446 6.57 -16.63 -7.05
C TYR A 446 5.84 -15.66 -6.10
N LEU A 447 5.52 -14.44 -6.55
CA LEU A 447 4.75 -13.49 -5.76
C LEU A 447 3.27 -13.88 -5.76
N PRO A 448 2.50 -13.63 -4.69
CA PRO A 448 1.06 -13.88 -4.69
C PRO A 448 0.37 -13.10 -5.82
N SER A 449 -0.63 -13.69 -6.47
CA SER A 449 -1.42 -13.02 -7.51
C SER A 449 -2.29 -11.90 -6.94
N VAL A 450 -2.91 -11.07 -7.79
CA VAL A 450 -3.94 -10.11 -7.33
C VAL A 450 -5.07 -10.86 -6.62
N TYR A 451 -5.55 -11.98 -7.19
CA TYR A 451 -6.58 -12.82 -6.58
C TYR A 451 -6.18 -13.26 -5.16
N ASP A 452 -4.97 -13.78 -4.96
CA ASP A 452 -4.49 -14.20 -3.63
C ASP A 452 -4.40 -13.06 -2.61
N LYS A 453 -4.22 -11.82 -3.10
CA LYS A 453 -4.15 -10.62 -2.27
C LYS A 453 -5.52 -10.04 -1.92
N VAL A 454 -6.57 -10.34 -2.70
CA VAL A 454 -7.90 -9.72 -2.54
C VAL A 454 -8.96 -10.69 -2.04
N LYS A 455 -8.81 -12.00 -2.30
CA LYS A 455 -9.80 -13.01 -1.94
C LYS A 455 -10.03 -13.08 -0.43
N VAL A 456 -11.28 -13.32 -0.06
CA VAL A 456 -11.66 -13.71 1.29
C VAL A 456 -11.83 -15.22 1.32
N ASP A 457 -10.95 -15.89 2.06
CA ASP A 457 -11.05 -17.32 2.31
C ASP A 457 -12.03 -17.58 3.47
N VAL A 458 -13.31 -17.68 3.12
CA VAL A 458 -14.41 -17.87 4.09
C VAL A 458 -14.26 -19.20 4.84
N GLU A 459 -13.81 -20.25 4.16
CA GLU A 459 -13.65 -21.58 4.74
C GLU A 459 -12.50 -21.61 5.74
N ALA A 460 -11.35 -21.03 5.40
CA ALA A 460 -10.23 -20.89 6.33
C ALA A 460 -10.58 -20.01 7.54
N GLU A 461 -11.37 -18.94 7.34
CA GLU A 461 -11.89 -18.14 8.45
C GLU A 461 -12.81 -18.95 9.38
N GLU A 462 -13.77 -19.69 8.84
CA GLU A 462 -14.68 -20.55 9.62
C GLU A 462 -13.89 -21.65 10.36
N ALA A 463 -12.92 -22.28 9.70
CA ALA A 463 -12.05 -23.30 10.29
C ALA A 463 -11.19 -22.72 11.43
N ALA A 464 -10.59 -21.54 11.25
CA ALA A 464 -9.77 -20.87 12.26
C ALA A 464 -10.60 -20.47 13.50
N ILE A 465 -11.83 -20.02 13.31
CA ILE A 465 -12.77 -19.75 14.41
C ILE A 465 -13.10 -21.06 15.15
N GLY A 466 -13.34 -22.13 14.40
CA GLY A 466 -13.68 -23.46 14.92
C GLY A 466 -12.52 -24.23 15.57
N ALA A 467 -11.27 -23.84 15.33
CA ALA A 467 -10.08 -24.65 15.65
C ALA A 467 -9.91 -24.98 17.15
N THR A 468 -10.24 -24.05 18.05
CA THR A 468 -10.03 -24.25 19.50
C THR A 468 -11.21 -23.77 20.33
N TRP A 469 -11.37 -24.28 21.55
CA TRP A 469 -12.39 -23.75 22.46
C TRP A 469 -12.19 -22.25 22.74
N LYS A 470 -10.92 -21.81 22.86
CA LYS A 470 -10.56 -20.41 23.10
C LYS A 470 -10.94 -19.50 21.92
N SER A 471 -10.70 -19.94 20.69
CA SER A 471 -11.10 -19.18 19.48
C SER A 471 -12.61 -19.09 19.36
N ARG A 472 -13.34 -20.17 19.64
CA ARG A 472 -14.82 -20.18 19.68
C ARG A 472 -15.37 -19.24 20.77
N ALA A 473 -14.81 -19.30 21.98
CA ALA A 473 -15.22 -18.43 23.08
C ALA A 473 -14.95 -16.96 22.77
N LYS A 474 -13.77 -16.64 22.23
CA LYS A 474 -13.41 -15.28 21.80
C LYS A 474 -14.34 -14.77 20.70
N ALA A 475 -14.66 -15.59 19.71
CA ALA A 475 -15.59 -15.24 18.64
C ALA A 475 -17.00 -14.97 19.18
N ARG A 476 -17.50 -15.80 20.12
CA ARG A 476 -18.79 -15.60 20.78
C ARG A 476 -18.84 -14.30 21.58
N ILE A 477 -17.85 -14.05 22.46
CA ILE A 477 -17.79 -12.82 23.26
C ILE A 477 -17.66 -11.59 22.34
N GLY A 478 -16.81 -11.69 21.31
CA GLY A 478 -16.62 -10.64 20.32
C GLY A 478 -17.84 -10.41 19.40
N ALA A 479 -18.83 -11.29 19.39
CA ALA A 479 -20.08 -11.10 18.66
C ALA A 479 -21.16 -10.38 19.49
N ILE A 480 -20.96 -10.23 20.81
CA ILE A 480 -21.92 -9.57 21.70
C ILE A 480 -21.89 -8.06 21.45
N TRP A 481 -23.06 -7.49 21.15
CA TRP A 481 -23.25 -6.05 21.15
C TRP A 481 -23.34 -5.52 22.59
N PRO A 482 -22.68 -4.40 22.96
CA PRO A 482 -21.82 -3.53 22.15
C PRO A 482 -20.31 -3.83 22.27
N LEU A 483 -19.92 -4.95 22.91
CA LEU A 483 -18.52 -5.26 23.26
C LEU A 483 -17.57 -5.20 22.06
N ARG A 484 -18.02 -5.69 20.89
CA ARG A 484 -17.25 -5.66 19.64
C ARG A 484 -16.84 -4.24 19.23
N GLY A 485 -17.81 -3.32 19.25
CA GLY A 485 -17.58 -1.92 18.90
C GLY A 485 -16.76 -1.21 19.96
N LEU A 486 -17.04 -1.44 21.25
CA LEU A 486 -16.28 -0.84 22.35
C LEU A 486 -14.79 -1.21 22.29
N TYR A 487 -14.46 -2.46 21.96
CA TYR A 487 -13.07 -2.87 21.75
C TYR A 487 -12.39 -2.11 20.59
N GLY A 488 -13.10 -1.94 19.47
CA GLY A 488 -12.61 -1.16 18.33
C GLY A 488 -12.38 0.31 18.70
N PHE A 489 -13.33 0.91 19.41
CA PHE A 489 -13.25 2.31 19.87
C PHE A 489 -12.10 2.50 20.86
N ALA A 490 -11.99 1.67 21.90
CA ALA A 490 -10.90 1.73 22.87
C ALA A 490 -9.53 1.56 22.20
N SER A 491 -9.42 0.67 21.21
CA SER A 491 -8.19 0.48 20.43
C SER A 491 -7.81 1.71 19.62
N ALA A 492 -8.80 2.43 19.06
CA ALA A 492 -8.57 3.67 18.32
C ALA A 492 -8.14 4.81 19.24
N VAL A 493 -8.69 4.90 20.45
CA VAL A 493 -8.29 5.85 21.49
C VAL A 493 -6.84 5.59 21.94
N ALA A 494 -6.46 4.32 22.12
CA ALA A 494 -5.14 3.93 22.61
C ALA A 494 -4.00 4.10 21.57
N GLY A 495 -4.30 4.45 20.31
CA GLY A 495 -3.28 4.71 19.29
C GLY A 495 -2.41 3.51 18.89
N SER A 496 -2.79 2.28 19.25
CA SER A 496 -1.94 1.10 19.06
C SER A 496 -1.67 0.78 17.58
N GLU A 497 -0.39 0.67 17.22
CA GLU A 497 0.08 0.18 15.91
C GLU A 497 -0.45 -1.25 15.66
N TYR A 498 -1.13 -1.46 14.52
CA TYR A 498 -2.00 -2.64 14.33
C TYR A 498 -1.66 -3.51 13.11
N LEU A 499 -0.98 -2.96 12.12
CA LEU A 499 -0.85 -3.61 10.82
C LEU A 499 0.34 -4.59 10.72
N LEU A 500 1.28 -4.55 11.68
CA LEU A 500 2.34 -5.55 11.85
C LEU A 500 2.06 -6.40 13.08
N GLN A 501 2.00 -7.72 12.91
CA GLN A 501 1.93 -8.62 14.07
C GLN A 501 3.28 -8.56 14.81
N LYS A 502 3.28 -7.99 16.03
CA LYS A 502 4.44 -8.09 16.93
C LYS A 502 4.70 -9.57 17.21
N LYS A 503 5.98 -10.00 17.12
CA LYS A 503 6.43 -11.34 17.52
C LYS A 503 5.71 -11.73 18.82
N GLN A 504 5.01 -12.87 18.84
CA GLN A 504 4.57 -13.43 20.11
C GLN A 504 5.81 -13.62 20.98
N LYS A 505 5.86 -12.96 22.15
CA LYS A 505 6.84 -13.18 23.23
C LYS A 505 6.64 -14.57 23.85
N LYS A 506 6.79 -15.63 23.05
CA LYS A 506 6.85 -17.02 23.52
C LYS A 506 8.09 -17.79 23.08
N SER A 507 9.00 -17.17 22.31
CA SER A 507 10.26 -17.82 21.91
C SER A 507 11.51 -17.25 22.60
N SER A 508 11.46 -16.07 23.24
CA SER A 508 12.67 -15.46 23.81
C SER A 508 13.13 -16.08 25.13
N LYS A 509 12.22 -16.64 25.96
CA LYS A 509 12.62 -17.31 27.22
C LYS A 509 13.17 -18.72 27.02
N GLN A 510 12.81 -19.39 25.91
CA GLN A 510 13.32 -20.73 25.60
C GLN A 510 14.62 -20.64 24.79
N ALA A 511 14.72 -19.68 23.86
CA ALA A 511 15.97 -19.38 23.15
C ALA A 511 17.05 -18.74 24.04
N GLN A 512 16.69 -17.94 25.06
CA GLN A 512 17.67 -17.47 26.04
C GLN A 512 18.17 -18.59 26.96
N LYS A 513 17.36 -19.61 27.23
CA LYS A 513 17.78 -20.73 28.07
C LYS A 513 18.69 -21.69 27.29
N GLU A 514 18.37 -21.97 26.02
CA GLU A 514 19.20 -22.82 25.15
C GLU A 514 20.47 -22.12 24.64
N GLY A 515 20.42 -20.80 24.41
CA GLY A 515 21.58 -20.01 24.01
C GLY A 515 22.59 -19.78 25.14
N MET A 516 22.13 -19.72 26.40
CA MET A 516 23.03 -19.58 27.55
C MET A 516 23.74 -20.90 27.86
N THR A 517 23.08 -22.05 27.72
CA THR A 517 23.75 -23.36 27.88
C THR A 517 24.78 -23.62 26.78
N LYS A 518 24.48 -23.28 25.52
CA LYS A 518 25.42 -23.44 24.39
C LYS A 518 26.59 -22.46 24.42
N GLY A 519 26.38 -21.24 24.93
CA GLY A 519 27.46 -20.27 25.12
C GLY A 519 28.46 -20.72 26.18
N THR A 520 27.98 -21.27 27.30
CA THR A 520 28.84 -21.80 28.36
C THR A 520 29.56 -23.09 27.94
N GLU A 521 28.94 -23.96 27.14
CA GLU A 521 29.62 -25.15 26.59
C GLU A 521 30.72 -24.78 25.59
N MET A 522 30.49 -23.80 24.70
CA MET A 522 31.51 -23.31 23.76
C MET A 522 32.66 -22.57 24.44
N GLU A 523 32.40 -21.76 25.48
CA GLU A 523 33.48 -21.10 26.25
C GLU A 523 34.35 -22.14 26.96
N VAL A 524 33.76 -23.16 27.58
CA VAL A 524 34.51 -24.22 28.26
C VAL A 524 35.29 -25.10 27.26
N GLU A 525 34.78 -25.29 26.04
CA GLU A 525 35.47 -26.05 25.00
C GLU A 525 36.62 -25.24 24.37
N ALA A 526 36.44 -23.94 24.15
CA ALA A 526 37.48 -23.04 23.67
C ALA A 526 38.61 -22.84 24.71
N GLU A 527 38.27 -22.78 26.00
CA GLU A 527 39.24 -22.66 27.09
C GLU A 527 40.08 -23.95 27.22
N LYS A 528 39.45 -25.13 27.07
CA LYS A 528 40.16 -26.42 27.02
C LYS A 528 41.01 -26.61 25.77
N GLU A 529 40.59 -26.05 24.64
CA GLU A 529 41.37 -26.10 23.39
C GLU A 529 42.59 -25.18 23.48
N SER A 530 42.43 -23.98 24.06
CA SER A 530 43.51 -23.07 24.42
C SER A 530 44.51 -23.71 25.38
N GLU A 531 44.05 -24.36 26.46
CA GLU A 531 44.93 -25.05 27.41
C GLU A 531 45.72 -26.19 26.74
N ARG A 532 45.10 -26.95 25.83
CA ARG A 532 45.77 -28.03 25.08
C ARG A 532 46.81 -27.50 24.09
N GLU A 533 46.54 -26.37 23.43
CA GLU A 533 47.54 -25.73 22.56
C GLU A 533 48.72 -25.18 23.37
N THR A 534 48.45 -24.66 24.57
CA THR A 534 49.50 -24.16 25.48
C THR A 534 50.38 -25.30 26.00
N GLU A 535 49.79 -26.41 26.45
CA GLU A 535 50.53 -27.61 26.87
C GLU A 535 51.33 -28.25 25.71
N LYS A 536 50.81 -28.16 24.48
CA LYS A 536 51.51 -28.67 23.30
C LYS A 536 52.72 -27.80 22.96
N MET A 537 52.58 -26.47 23.02
CA MET A 537 53.70 -25.55 22.87
C MET A 537 54.77 -25.76 23.95
N GLU A 538 54.38 -25.92 25.22
CA GLU A 538 55.34 -26.18 26.30
C GLU A 538 56.13 -27.47 26.08
N LYS A 539 55.47 -28.55 25.64
CA LYS A 539 56.15 -29.81 25.29
C LYS A 539 57.08 -29.69 24.08
N GLU A 540 56.67 -28.98 23.03
CA GLU A 540 57.54 -28.72 21.88
C GLU A 540 58.77 -27.90 22.29
N THR A 541 58.60 -26.94 23.22
CA THR A 541 59.71 -26.12 23.75
C THR A 541 60.67 -26.93 24.62
N GLU A 542 60.15 -27.85 25.45
CA GLU A 542 60.97 -28.77 26.25
C GLU A 542 61.74 -29.77 25.37
N GLU A 543 61.12 -30.27 24.30
CA GLU A 543 61.74 -31.20 23.36
C GLU A 543 62.86 -30.52 22.56
N GLU A 544 62.64 -29.26 22.13
CA GLU A 544 63.65 -28.43 21.45
C GLU A 544 64.82 -28.07 22.38
N ALA A 545 64.54 -27.80 23.67
CA ALA A 545 65.57 -27.60 24.69
C ALA A 545 66.38 -28.88 24.97
N ALA A 546 65.74 -30.05 24.96
CA ALA A 546 66.41 -31.34 25.13
C ALA A 546 67.29 -31.71 23.93
N GLU A 547 66.86 -31.40 22.70
CA GLU A 547 67.67 -31.55 21.49
C GLU A 547 68.87 -30.60 21.47
N THR A 548 68.67 -29.36 21.90
CA THR A 548 69.74 -28.35 22.01
C THR A 548 70.80 -28.77 23.03
N THR A 549 70.36 -29.37 24.16
CA THR A 549 71.26 -29.88 25.20
C THR A 549 72.06 -31.09 24.71
N LYS A 550 71.43 -32.04 24.00
CA LYS A 550 72.13 -33.16 23.34
C LYS A 550 73.10 -32.71 22.25
N ALA A 551 72.75 -31.66 21.50
CA ALA A 551 73.63 -31.08 20.49
C ALA A 551 74.88 -30.44 21.12
N MET A 552 74.74 -29.78 22.29
CA MET A 552 75.87 -29.24 23.05
C MET A 552 76.76 -30.34 23.65
N GLU A 553 76.19 -31.43 24.18
CA GLU A 553 76.95 -32.58 24.69
C GLU A 553 77.74 -33.29 23.58
N ASN A 554 77.14 -33.49 22.40
CA ASN A 554 77.84 -34.05 21.24
C ASN A 554 78.97 -33.12 20.74
N LYS A 555 78.78 -31.80 20.79
CA LYS A 555 79.81 -30.83 20.41
C LYS A 555 81.02 -30.86 21.36
N SER A 556 80.77 -31.05 22.66
CA SER A 556 81.81 -31.25 23.68
C SER A 556 82.60 -32.57 23.47
N GLN A 557 81.92 -33.67 23.12
CA GLN A 557 82.58 -34.94 22.79
C GLN A 557 83.41 -34.86 21.49
N THR A 558 82.96 -34.09 20.51
CA THR A 558 83.66 -33.91 19.22
C THR A 558 84.89 -32.99 19.37
N GLU A 559 84.85 -31.99 20.27
CA GLU A 559 86.02 -31.17 20.62
C GLU A 559 87.07 -31.98 21.39
N THR A 560 86.63 -32.90 22.28
CA THR A 560 87.55 -33.80 23.00
C THR A 560 88.22 -34.84 22.07
N GLN A 561 87.61 -35.18 20.93
CA GLN A 561 88.20 -36.07 19.91
C GLN A 561 89.15 -35.33 18.94
N LYS A 562 88.93 -34.03 18.70
CA LYS A 562 89.82 -33.20 17.86
C LYS A 562 91.15 -32.91 18.54
N ASP A 563 91.21 -32.78 19.85
CA ASP A 563 92.47 -32.59 20.57
C ASP A 563 93.38 -33.84 20.53
N THR A 564 92.83 -35.03 20.28
CA THR A 564 93.60 -36.27 20.10
C THR A 564 94.11 -36.47 18.68
N GLU A 565 93.44 -35.93 17.65
CA GLU A 565 93.87 -36.07 16.24
C GLU A 565 94.78 -34.93 15.74
N THR A 566 94.85 -33.80 16.45
CA THR A 566 95.69 -32.64 16.03
C THR A 566 97.19 -32.85 16.28
N ASN A 567 97.61 -33.98 16.87
CA ASN A 567 99.02 -34.34 17.06
C ASN A 567 99.63 -35.17 15.90
N GLU A 568 98.86 -35.57 14.88
CA GLU A 568 99.37 -36.48 13.82
C GLU A 568 99.42 -35.94 12.38
N ARG A 569 98.93 -34.73 12.06
CA ARG A 569 98.90 -34.27 10.64
C ARG A 569 99.30 -32.81 10.43
N GLN A 570 100.58 -32.50 10.60
CA GLN A 570 101.24 -31.40 9.90
C GLN A 570 102.25 -31.95 8.87
N LYS A 571 101.76 -32.32 7.68
CA LYS A 571 102.54 -32.41 6.44
C LYS A 571 101.64 -32.03 5.26
N GLY A 572 102.03 -31.00 4.49
CA GLY A 572 101.65 -30.82 3.08
C GLY A 572 100.76 -29.62 2.71
N HIS A 573 101.40 -28.55 2.24
CA HIS A 573 100.92 -27.48 1.32
C HIS A 573 100.80 -28.02 -0.15
N PRO A 574 100.41 -27.25 -1.21
CA PRO A 574 99.78 -25.91 -1.36
C PRO A 574 98.75 -25.71 -2.55
N GLU A 575 98.15 -24.50 -2.59
CA GLU A 575 97.85 -23.56 -3.72
C GLU A 575 96.92 -23.85 -4.94
N THR A 576 95.94 -22.96 -5.22
CA THR A 576 95.85 -21.92 -6.33
C THR A 576 94.41 -21.37 -6.56
N LYS A 577 94.18 -20.02 -6.55
CA LYS A 577 93.79 -19.04 -7.64
C LYS A 577 92.52 -19.39 -8.48
N ALA A 578 91.65 -18.52 -9.02
CA ALA A 578 91.41 -17.07 -9.24
C ALA A 578 90.06 -17.00 -10.07
N ASN A 579 89.04 -16.13 -9.88
CA ASN A 579 88.87 -14.69 -10.24
C ASN A 579 87.74 -14.45 -11.31
N LYS A 580 87.08 -13.26 -11.23
CA LYS A 580 86.22 -12.48 -12.19
C LYS A 580 84.75 -12.89 -12.48
N ALA A 581 83.80 -12.03 -12.87
CA ALA A 581 83.50 -10.57 -12.76
C ALA A 581 82.20 -10.24 -13.57
N ASN A 582 81.43 -9.22 -13.13
CA ASN A 582 80.52 -8.25 -13.82
C ASN A 582 79.20 -8.65 -14.56
N ASP A 583 78.02 -8.32 -13.97
CA ASP A 583 77.06 -7.18 -14.22
C ASP A 583 76.78 -6.58 -15.64
N PRO A 584 75.71 -5.75 -15.89
CA PRO A 584 74.25 -5.85 -15.61
C PRO A 584 73.31 -5.23 -16.72
N ALA A 585 72.04 -4.95 -16.34
CA ALA A 585 71.01 -4.03 -16.93
C ALA A 585 70.12 -4.54 -18.09
N GLY A 586 68.83 -4.20 -18.24
CA GLY A 586 67.86 -3.36 -17.51
C GLY A 586 66.54 -3.21 -18.30
N ALA A 587 65.49 -2.63 -17.66
CA ALA A 587 64.42 -1.76 -18.22
C ALA A 587 63.43 -2.34 -19.29
N GLU A 588 62.14 -1.98 -19.47
CA GLU A 588 61.10 -1.15 -18.82
C GLU A 588 59.79 -1.32 -19.67
N GLU A 589 58.62 -1.05 -19.07
CA GLU A 589 57.34 -0.50 -19.63
C GLU A 589 56.71 -1.04 -20.96
N ALA A 590 55.38 -1.08 -21.17
CA ALA A 590 54.19 -0.56 -20.49
C ALA A 590 52.96 -1.41 -20.85
#